data_AF-H2ZHP8-F1
#
_entry.id   AF-H2ZHP8-F1
#
_cell.length_a   1.000
_cell.length_b   1.000
_cell.length_c   1.000
_cell.angle_alpha   90.00
_cell.angle_beta   90.00
_cell.angle_gamma   90.00
#
_symmetry.space_group_name_H-M   'P 1'
#
loop_
_entity.id
_entity.type
_entity.pdbx_description
1 polymer ?
#
loop_
_entity_poly.entity_id
_entity_poly.type
_entity_poly.pdbx_seq_one_letter_code
_entity_poly.pdbx_strand_id
1 'polypeptide(L)'
;MQENEQQKLDLASQSSDQRMLQEQIVALKSSSARNIDVLERKVHSAQVEVDLLLSEKERLKHDYESYKVRVHSVLKQQKSKETPPTAPQDTTEINSLKQTLEQIHIKLSESQNILASREGELDLLQGDYDRLLRQQQESSDSAVEREARWKSRVKSLQQELASMRKQFADATRRISEQEGLVSAANQIEISSLKEEHQKTVVLLKEDVAHLERELLKARTDAKHRTEEKPETSTPRKLPISPLPHNYHRPALESHPSAVSSVDYRSVTREDGEGEENPDLSSVVSFEQILQSPTQIKSVTVLSDTVSLSSEVQLKQLESRFEAQSKQLEHLSEVARENEATTARLMDQNRVLKEEIRRLEKNQERQTSVANLEYLKNVVCKFATLPPCDEKQHLLPVLDTMLKLTPEERQTLETVALGENADEPQAASGWGSYLQRWSGMQ
;
A
#
# COMPACT_ATOMS: atom_id res chain seq x y z
N MET A 1 -1.07 -39.88 24.90
CA MET A 1 -1.89 -38.73 25.36
C MET A 1 -2.15 -37.76 24.22
N GLN A 2 -1.12 -37.19 23.59
CA GLN A 2 -1.23 -36.23 22.46
C GLN A 2 -2.34 -36.52 21.44
N GLU A 3 -2.49 -37.76 20.94
CA GLU A 3 -3.55 -38.11 19.98
C GLU A 3 -4.98 -37.90 20.54
N ASN A 4 -5.19 -38.20 21.82
CA ASN A 4 -6.46 -37.98 22.52
C ASN A 4 -6.70 -36.48 22.81
N GLU A 5 -5.62 -35.69 22.95
CA GLU A 5 -5.67 -34.24 23.10
C GLU A 5 -5.99 -33.56 21.76
N GLN A 6 -5.40 -34.03 20.66
CA GLN A 6 -5.74 -33.59 19.30
C GLN A 6 -7.21 -33.89 18.96
N GLN A 7 -7.68 -35.11 19.18
CA GLN A 7 -9.09 -35.48 18.97
C GLN A 7 -10.06 -34.59 19.78
N LYS A 8 -9.69 -34.16 20.99
CA LYS A 8 -10.49 -33.21 21.79
C LYS A 8 -10.48 -31.79 21.20
N LEU A 9 -9.35 -31.32 20.67
CA LEU A 9 -9.26 -30.03 19.99
C LEU A 9 -10.08 -30.04 18.68
N ASP A 10 -10.00 -31.12 17.91
CA ASP A 10 -10.76 -31.29 16.65
C ASP A 10 -12.27 -31.32 16.92
N LEU A 11 -12.72 -32.06 17.94
CA LEU A 11 -14.11 -32.08 18.38
C LEU A 11 -14.59 -30.72 18.92
N ALA A 12 -13.71 -29.98 19.63
CA ALA A 12 -14.02 -28.63 20.10
C ALA A 12 -14.17 -27.64 18.95
N SER A 13 -13.31 -27.73 17.91
CA SER A 13 -13.45 -26.94 16.67
C SER A 13 -14.77 -27.28 15.98
N GLN A 14 -15.04 -28.56 15.71
CA GLN A 14 -16.27 -28.99 15.05
C GLN A 14 -17.53 -28.57 15.81
N SER A 15 -17.51 -28.59 17.15
CA SER A 15 -18.61 -28.09 17.98
C SER A 15 -18.78 -26.56 17.90
N SER A 16 -17.67 -25.82 17.82
CA SER A 16 -17.68 -24.37 17.59
C SER A 16 -18.22 -24.04 16.19
N ASP A 17 -17.74 -24.72 15.16
CA ASP A 17 -18.19 -24.55 13.77
C ASP A 17 -19.67 -24.91 13.60
N GLN A 18 -20.13 -25.98 14.28
CA GLN A 18 -21.55 -26.35 14.34
C GLN A 18 -22.42 -25.28 15.02
N ARG A 19 -21.94 -24.66 16.11
CA ARG A 19 -22.63 -23.52 16.75
C ARG A 19 -22.68 -22.32 15.81
N MET A 20 -21.55 -21.95 15.18
CA MET A 20 -21.48 -20.83 14.24
C MET A 20 -22.45 -21.02 13.06
N LEU A 21 -22.55 -22.23 12.52
CA LEU A 21 -23.51 -22.57 11.47
C LEU A 21 -24.97 -22.50 11.97
N GLN A 22 -25.27 -22.96 13.18
CA GLN A 22 -26.60 -22.82 13.78
C GLN A 22 -26.98 -21.34 13.98
N GLU A 23 -26.06 -20.51 14.47
CA GLU A 23 -26.27 -19.07 14.65
C GLU A 23 -26.49 -18.36 13.31
N GLN A 24 -25.72 -18.71 12.26
CA GLN A 24 -25.95 -18.21 10.90
C GLN A 24 -27.32 -18.64 10.34
N ILE A 25 -27.73 -19.89 10.52
CA ILE A 25 -29.05 -20.39 10.09
C ILE A 25 -30.18 -19.66 10.81
N VAL A 26 -30.06 -19.41 12.12
CA VAL A 26 -31.03 -18.63 12.91
C VAL A 26 -31.07 -17.17 12.44
N ALA A 27 -29.91 -16.56 12.19
CA ALA A 27 -29.81 -15.19 11.67
C ALA A 27 -30.50 -15.05 10.31
N LEU A 28 -30.16 -15.93 9.34
CA LEU A 28 -30.75 -15.97 8.00
C LEU A 28 -32.25 -16.26 8.03
N LYS A 29 -32.71 -17.16 8.90
CA LYS A 29 -34.15 -17.41 9.10
C LYS A 29 -34.86 -16.16 9.65
N SER A 30 -34.23 -15.42 10.56
CA SER A 30 -34.80 -14.20 11.14
C SER A 30 -34.84 -13.02 10.15
N SER A 31 -33.85 -12.88 9.27
CA SER A 31 -33.86 -11.84 8.23
C SER A 31 -34.84 -12.19 7.11
N SER A 32 -34.90 -13.46 6.69
CA SER A 32 -35.89 -13.95 5.73
C SER A 32 -37.33 -13.73 6.21
N ALA A 33 -37.63 -14.09 7.47
CA ALA A 33 -38.95 -13.83 8.06
C ALA A 33 -39.31 -12.31 8.06
N ARG A 34 -38.40 -11.45 8.53
CA ARG A 34 -38.63 -9.98 8.49
C ARG A 34 -38.86 -9.45 7.07
N ASN A 35 -38.17 -10.00 6.08
CA ASN A 35 -38.35 -9.63 4.67
C ASN A 35 -39.71 -10.09 4.14
N ILE A 36 -40.16 -11.29 4.52
CA ILE A 36 -41.50 -11.80 4.21
C ILE A 36 -42.56 -10.88 4.80
N ASP A 37 -42.53 -10.57 6.11
CA ASP A 37 -43.51 -9.66 6.72
C ASP A 37 -43.57 -8.29 6.02
N VAL A 38 -42.44 -7.76 5.57
CA VAL A 38 -42.35 -6.46 4.89
C VAL A 38 -42.93 -6.53 3.47
N LEU A 39 -42.72 -7.65 2.76
CA LEU A 39 -43.34 -7.89 1.46
C LEU A 39 -44.86 -8.12 1.59
N GLU A 40 -45.30 -8.90 2.57
CA GLU A 40 -46.73 -9.12 2.86
C GLU A 40 -47.44 -7.80 3.21
N ARG A 41 -46.83 -6.95 4.06
CA ARG A 41 -47.36 -5.61 4.36
C ARG A 41 -47.43 -4.70 3.13
N LYS A 42 -46.46 -4.78 2.21
CA LYS A 42 -46.50 -4.04 0.93
C LYS A 42 -47.61 -4.56 0.00
N VAL A 43 -47.75 -5.87 -0.14
CA VAL A 43 -48.82 -6.50 -0.93
C VAL A 43 -50.20 -6.15 -0.38
N HIS A 44 -50.38 -6.18 0.94
CA HIS A 44 -51.64 -5.78 1.57
C HIS A 44 -51.94 -4.29 1.35
N SER A 45 -50.95 -3.40 1.48
CA SER A 45 -51.12 -1.97 1.20
C SER A 45 -51.52 -1.71 -0.26
N ALA A 46 -50.88 -2.39 -1.22
CA ALA A 46 -51.20 -2.27 -2.65
C ALA A 46 -52.60 -2.83 -2.97
N GLN A 47 -53.04 -3.90 -2.31
CA GLN A 47 -54.41 -4.42 -2.45
C GLN A 47 -55.45 -3.40 -1.97
N VAL A 48 -55.23 -2.77 -0.81
CA VAL A 48 -56.13 -1.72 -0.28
C VAL A 48 -56.18 -0.52 -1.22
N GLU A 49 -55.06 -0.12 -1.81
CA GLU A 49 -55.00 0.95 -2.81
C GLU A 49 -55.79 0.59 -4.09
N VAL A 50 -55.65 -0.64 -4.60
CA VAL A 50 -56.44 -1.15 -5.73
C VAL A 50 -57.95 -1.15 -5.42
N ASP A 51 -58.34 -1.62 -4.24
CA ASP A 51 -59.75 -1.67 -3.83
C ASP A 51 -60.35 -0.25 -3.70
N LEU A 52 -59.58 0.72 -3.18
CA LEU A 52 -59.96 2.12 -3.14
C LEU A 52 -60.13 2.72 -4.54
N LEU A 53 -59.15 2.52 -5.43
CA LEU A 53 -59.20 3.03 -6.82
C LEU A 53 -60.36 2.42 -7.63
N LEU A 54 -60.69 1.14 -7.39
CA LEU A 54 -61.88 0.51 -7.96
C LEU A 54 -63.18 1.13 -7.45
N SER A 55 -63.26 1.46 -6.16
CA SER A 55 -64.43 2.14 -5.58
C SER A 55 -64.60 3.57 -6.13
N GLU A 56 -63.51 4.32 -6.32
CA GLU A 56 -63.54 5.66 -6.90
C GLU A 56 -63.90 5.63 -8.40
N LYS A 57 -63.37 4.66 -9.15
CA LYS A 57 -63.72 4.46 -10.56
C LYS A 57 -65.22 4.23 -10.75
N GLU A 58 -65.85 3.39 -9.93
CA GLU A 58 -67.29 3.14 -10.02
C GLU A 58 -68.13 4.33 -9.52
N ARG A 59 -67.65 5.10 -8.53
CA ARG A 59 -68.24 6.40 -8.15
C ARG A 59 -68.22 7.38 -9.33
N LEU A 60 -67.06 7.61 -9.94
CA LEU A 60 -66.89 8.56 -11.04
C LEU A 60 -67.71 8.18 -12.28
N LYS A 61 -67.84 6.88 -12.54
CA LYS A 61 -68.72 6.32 -13.57
C LYS A 61 -70.21 6.59 -13.28
N HIS A 62 -70.65 6.41 -12.04
CA HIS A 62 -72.02 6.76 -11.62
C HIS A 62 -72.28 8.28 -11.71
N ASP A 63 -71.32 9.12 -11.32
CA ASP A 63 -71.41 10.58 -11.45
C ASP A 63 -71.48 11.00 -12.93
N TYR A 64 -70.71 10.35 -13.81
CA TYR A 64 -70.75 10.57 -15.26
C TYR A 64 -72.08 10.10 -15.88
N GLU A 65 -72.66 9.00 -15.43
CA GLU A 65 -74.00 8.55 -15.86
C GLU A 65 -75.09 9.50 -15.39
N SER A 66 -75.05 9.93 -14.14
CA SER A 66 -75.93 10.97 -13.59
C SER A 66 -75.74 12.34 -14.29
N TYR A 67 -74.53 12.67 -14.75
CA TYR A 67 -74.27 13.85 -15.57
C TYR A 67 -74.87 13.72 -16.97
N LYS A 68 -74.67 12.59 -17.68
CA LYS A 68 -75.29 12.32 -18.99
C LYS A 68 -76.82 12.45 -18.94
N VAL A 69 -77.46 11.91 -17.89
CA VAL A 69 -78.91 12.04 -17.67
C VAL A 69 -79.32 13.50 -17.44
N ARG A 70 -78.59 14.26 -16.60
CA ARG A 70 -78.84 15.69 -16.39
C ARG A 70 -78.71 16.50 -17.68
N VAL A 71 -77.63 16.33 -18.43
CA VAL A 71 -77.40 17.02 -19.71
C VAL A 71 -78.50 16.68 -20.72
N HIS A 72 -78.87 15.40 -20.87
CA HIS A 72 -79.94 15.01 -21.78
C HIS A 72 -81.32 15.56 -21.35
N SER A 73 -81.56 15.72 -20.04
CA SER A 73 -82.76 16.38 -19.52
C SER A 73 -82.76 17.89 -19.86
N VAL A 74 -81.66 18.60 -19.60
CA VAL A 74 -81.51 20.03 -19.93
C VAL A 74 -81.63 20.27 -21.44
N LEU A 75 -80.99 19.45 -22.27
CA LEU A 75 -81.06 19.58 -23.73
C LEU A 75 -82.49 19.34 -24.26
N LYS A 76 -83.25 18.43 -23.62
CA LYS A 76 -84.66 18.20 -23.91
C LYS A 76 -85.53 19.39 -23.48
N GLN A 77 -85.24 20.00 -22.32
CA GLN A 77 -85.93 21.21 -21.83
C GLN A 77 -85.66 22.43 -22.73
N GLN A 78 -84.41 22.64 -23.15
CA GLN A 78 -84.04 23.70 -24.10
C GLN A 78 -84.73 23.52 -25.46
N LYS A 79 -84.78 22.30 -26.00
CA LYS A 79 -85.55 21.99 -27.23
C LYS A 79 -87.06 22.21 -27.09
N SER A 80 -87.60 22.29 -25.88
CA SER A 80 -89.01 22.63 -25.61
C SER A 80 -89.25 24.09 -25.22
N LYS A 81 -88.23 24.95 -25.30
CA LYS A 81 -88.30 26.34 -24.83
C LYS A 81 -87.61 27.28 -25.81
N GLU A 82 -88.30 27.58 -26.92
CA GLU A 82 -87.90 28.65 -27.83
C GLU A 82 -87.76 29.97 -27.06
N THR A 83 -86.65 30.67 -27.27
CA THR A 83 -86.36 31.97 -26.65
C THR A 83 -85.69 32.92 -27.64
N PRO A 84 -85.93 34.24 -27.56
CA PRO A 84 -85.41 35.21 -28.55
C PRO A 84 -83.89 35.44 -28.43
N PRO A 85 -83.24 36.07 -29.43
CA PRO A 85 -81.80 36.33 -29.40
C PRO A 85 -81.41 37.34 -28.31
N THR A 86 -80.34 37.04 -27.56
CA THR A 86 -79.84 37.87 -26.46
C THR A 86 -79.02 39.08 -26.92
N ALA A 87 -78.76 39.99 -25.99
CA ALA A 87 -78.12 41.29 -26.20
C ALA A 87 -76.62 41.21 -26.54
N PRO A 88 -76.02 42.25 -27.13
CA PRO A 88 -74.57 42.31 -27.42
C PRO A 88 -73.67 42.45 -26.18
N GLN A 89 -74.19 42.26 -24.97
CA GLN A 89 -73.42 42.27 -23.72
C GLN A 89 -72.84 40.88 -23.45
N ASP A 90 -73.64 39.81 -23.62
CA ASP A 90 -73.22 38.41 -23.56
C ASP A 90 -71.99 38.15 -24.45
N THR A 91 -71.93 38.76 -25.65
CA THR A 91 -70.85 38.50 -26.62
C THR A 91 -69.49 39.07 -26.17
N THR A 92 -69.47 40.13 -25.36
CA THR A 92 -68.22 40.68 -24.82
C THR A 92 -67.72 39.85 -23.64
N GLU A 93 -68.61 39.42 -22.75
CA GLU A 93 -68.28 38.51 -21.64
C GLU A 93 -67.85 37.12 -22.16
N ILE A 94 -68.52 36.57 -23.16
CA ILE A 94 -68.12 35.32 -23.83
C ILE A 94 -66.72 35.45 -24.43
N ASN A 95 -66.33 36.62 -24.95
CA ASN A 95 -65.01 36.83 -25.53
C ASN A 95 -63.91 37.06 -24.48
N SER A 96 -64.19 37.72 -23.35
CA SER A 96 -63.23 37.78 -22.23
C SER A 96 -63.04 36.42 -21.58
N LEU A 97 -64.12 35.64 -21.40
CA LEU A 97 -64.06 34.26 -20.91
C LEU A 97 -63.21 33.36 -21.83
N LYS A 98 -63.35 33.48 -23.16
CA LYS A 98 -62.44 32.80 -24.12
C LYS A 98 -60.98 33.19 -23.93
N GLN A 99 -60.66 34.47 -23.75
CA GLN A 99 -59.27 34.90 -23.48
C GLN A 99 -58.73 34.32 -22.17
N THR A 100 -59.55 34.25 -21.11
CA THR A 100 -59.12 33.60 -19.86
C THR A 100 -58.93 32.08 -20.02
N LEU A 101 -59.79 31.41 -20.80
CA LEU A 101 -59.63 30.00 -21.14
C LEU A 101 -58.34 29.74 -21.92
N GLU A 102 -58.02 30.57 -22.90
CA GLU A 102 -56.77 30.47 -23.68
C GLU A 102 -55.54 30.66 -22.79
N GLN A 103 -55.54 31.68 -21.92
CA GLN A 103 -54.46 31.90 -20.94
C GLN A 103 -54.30 30.73 -19.94
N ILE A 104 -55.40 30.08 -19.55
CA ILE A 104 -55.37 28.87 -18.72
C ILE A 104 -54.82 27.68 -19.51
N HIS A 105 -55.17 27.54 -20.79
CA HIS A 105 -54.67 26.47 -21.66
C HIS A 105 -53.15 26.59 -21.90
N ILE A 106 -52.67 27.81 -22.19
CA ILE A 106 -51.25 28.12 -22.33
C ILE A 106 -50.51 27.74 -21.04
N LYS A 107 -50.94 28.25 -19.88
CA LYS A 107 -50.32 27.96 -18.57
C LYS A 107 -50.38 26.48 -18.18
N LEU A 108 -51.43 25.76 -18.59
CA LEU A 108 -51.53 24.31 -18.40
C LEU A 108 -50.46 23.58 -19.23
N SER A 109 -50.31 23.92 -20.51
CA SER A 109 -49.28 23.33 -21.39
C SER A 109 -47.85 23.68 -20.97
N GLU A 110 -47.60 24.91 -20.53
CA GLU A 110 -46.33 25.33 -19.90
C GLU A 110 -46.03 24.46 -18.67
N SER A 111 -47.01 24.27 -17.80
CA SER A 111 -46.88 23.46 -16.58
C SER A 111 -46.60 21.99 -16.92
N GLN A 112 -47.25 21.44 -17.96
CA GLN A 112 -46.99 20.09 -18.45
C GLN A 112 -45.58 19.94 -19.05
N ASN A 113 -45.12 20.92 -19.83
CA ASN A 113 -43.76 20.93 -20.39
C ASN A 113 -42.68 21.01 -19.30
N ILE A 114 -42.91 21.83 -18.27
CA ILE A 114 -42.02 21.92 -17.10
C ILE A 114 -42.01 20.59 -16.33
N LEU A 115 -43.18 19.97 -16.12
CA LEU A 115 -43.29 18.70 -15.41
C LEU A 115 -42.56 17.57 -16.14
N ALA A 116 -42.77 17.42 -17.45
CA ALA A 116 -42.05 16.45 -18.29
C ALA A 116 -40.52 16.71 -18.29
N SER A 117 -40.09 17.97 -18.25
CA SER A 117 -38.67 18.32 -18.10
C SER A 117 -38.10 17.89 -16.74
N ARG A 118 -38.87 17.97 -15.65
CA ARG A 118 -38.44 17.51 -14.32
C ARG A 118 -38.46 15.99 -14.19
N GLU A 119 -39.40 15.31 -14.84
CA GLU A 119 -39.41 13.85 -14.95
C GLU A 119 -38.13 13.35 -15.66
N GLY A 120 -37.76 13.97 -16.79
CA GLY A 120 -36.49 13.65 -17.48
C GLY A 120 -35.23 13.95 -16.66
N GLU A 121 -35.21 15.03 -15.87
CA GLU A 121 -34.12 15.30 -14.93
C GLU A 121 -34.03 14.25 -13.81
N LEU A 122 -35.18 13.77 -13.30
CA LEU A 122 -35.23 12.72 -12.27
C LEU A 122 -34.75 11.37 -12.82
N ASP A 123 -35.15 10.98 -14.02
CA ASP A 123 -34.67 9.76 -14.68
C ASP A 123 -33.15 9.77 -14.88
N LEU A 124 -32.59 10.91 -15.31
CA LEU A 124 -31.15 11.09 -15.46
C LEU A 124 -30.42 11.02 -14.10
N LEU A 125 -30.93 11.72 -13.08
CA LEU A 125 -30.35 11.73 -11.74
C LEU A 125 -30.42 10.34 -11.07
N GLN A 126 -31.51 9.60 -11.28
CA GLN A 126 -31.65 8.23 -10.83
C GLN A 126 -30.67 7.32 -11.56
N GLY A 127 -30.48 7.49 -12.87
CA GLY A 127 -29.47 6.78 -13.65
C GLY A 127 -28.03 7.03 -13.17
N ASP A 128 -27.69 8.26 -12.80
CA ASP A 128 -26.38 8.62 -12.26
C ASP A 128 -26.17 8.11 -10.82
N TYR A 129 -27.21 8.12 -9.98
CA TYR A 129 -27.20 7.45 -8.67
C TYR A 129 -26.93 5.94 -8.85
N ASP A 130 -27.60 5.29 -9.78
CA ASP A 130 -27.44 3.86 -10.10
C ASP A 130 -26.02 3.53 -10.62
N ARG A 131 -25.38 4.45 -11.36
CA ARG A 131 -23.99 4.33 -11.79
C ARG A 131 -23.01 4.48 -10.62
N LEU A 132 -23.21 5.50 -9.78
CA LEU A 132 -22.37 5.78 -8.62
C LEU A 132 -22.43 4.64 -7.60
N LEU A 133 -23.62 4.07 -7.37
CA LEU A 133 -23.82 2.92 -6.49
C LEU A 133 -23.07 1.67 -6.98
N ARG A 134 -23.10 1.38 -8.29
CA ARG A 134 -22.30 0.31 -8.90
C ARG A 134 -20.79 0.57 -8.74
N GLN A 135 -20.33 1.77 -9.03
CA GLN A 135 -18.92 2.14 -8.88
C GLN A 135 -18.44 2.01 -7.42
N GLN A 136 -19.27 2.38 -6.45
CA GLN A 136 -18.97 2.21 -5.03
C GLN A 136 -18.90 0.73 -4.64
N GLN A 137 -19.81 -0.10 -5.14
CA GLN A 137 -19.81 -1.55 -4.92
C GLN A 137 -18.56 -2.21 -5.53
N GLU A 138 -18.23 -1.92 -6.79
CA GLU A 138 -17.03 -2.42 -7.47
C GLU A 138 -15.74 -2.00 -6.73
N SER A 139 -15.69 -0.77 -6.20
CA SER A 139 -14.56 -0.29 -5.39
C SER A 139 -14.42 -1.06 -4.07
N SER A 140 -15.55 -1.36 -3.41
CA SER A 140 -15.63 -2.17 -2.20
C SER A 140 -15.17 -3.61 -2.46
N ASP A 141 -15.71 -4.27 -3.48
CA ASP A 141 -15.38 -5.65 -3.81
C ASP A 141 -13.91 -5.79 -4.23
N SER A 142 -13.39 -4.82 -5.00
CA SER A 142 -11.95 -4.70 -5.29
C SER A 142 -11.10 -4.53 -4.03
N ALA A 143 -11.59 -3.84 -3.00
CA ALA A 143 -10.89 -3.69 -1.72
C ALA A 143 -10.87 -5.01 -0.93
N VAL A 144 -12.01 -5.71 -0.86
CA VAL A 144 -12.13 -7.04 -0.22
C VAL A 144 -11.24 -8.06 -0.92
N GLU A 145 -11.21 -8.09 -2.25
CA GLU A 145 -10.30 -8.94 -3.01
C GLU A 145 -8.81 -8.65 -2.71
N ARG A 146 -8.42 -7.38 -2.69
CA ARG A 146 -7.03 -6.99 -2.35
C ARG A 146 -6.68 -7.40 -0.93
N GLU A 147 -7.59 -7.20 0.03
CA GLU A 147 -7.38 -7.62 1.41
C GLU A 147 -7.25 -9.15 1.53
N ALA A 148 -8.07 -9.93 0.81
CA ALA A 148 -7.99 -11.38 0.77
C ALA A 148 -6.66 -11.88 0.17
N ARG A 149 -6.19 -11.26 -0.93
CA ARG A 149 -4.89 -11.54 -1.56
C ARG A 149 -3.73 -11.25 -0.58
N TRP A 150 -3.75 -10.11 0.12
CA TRP A 150 -2.75 -9.77 1.14
C TRP A 150 -2.79 -10.73 2.34
N LYS A 151 -3.98 -11.06 2.87
CA LYS A 151 -4.15 -12.07 3.94
C LYS A 151 -3.58 -13.43 3.53
N SER A 152 -3.73 -13.83 2.26
CA SER A 152 -3.14 -15.06 1.72
C SER A 152 -1.61 -15.00 1.66
N ARG A 153 -1.02 -13.92 1.12
CA ARG A 153 0.45 -13.77 1.06
C ARG A 153 1.09 -13.65 2.44
N VAL A 154 0.43 -13.01 3.41
CA VAL A 154 0.88 -12.99 4.81
C VAL A 154 0.90 -14.39 5.41
N LYS A 155 -0.13 -15.23 5.16
CA LYS A 155 -0.14 -16.63 5.60
C LYS A 155 0.97 -17.46 4.97
N SER A 156 1.25 -17.31 3.66
CA SER A 156 2.35 -18.02 3.02
C SER A 156 3.71 -17.58 3.60
N LEU A 157 3.95 -16.27 3.74
CA LEU A 157 5.16 -15.73 4.36
C LEU A 157 5.34 -16.20 5.82
N GLN A 158 4.26 -16.34 6.58
CA GLN A 158 4.31 -16.91 7.94
C GLN A 158 4.70 -18.40 7.92
N GLN A 159 4.21 -19.18 6.95
CA GLN A 159 4.56 -20.59 6.75
C GLN A 159 6.00 -20.76 6.25
N GLU A 160 6.45 -19.92 5.31
CA GLU A 160 7.84 -19.82 4.83
C GLU A 160 8.80 -19.48 5.98
N LEU A 161 8.46 -18.48 6.81
CA LEU A 161 9.27 -18.08 7.96
C LEU A 161 9.28 -19.16 9.05
N ALA A 162 8.16 -19.87 9.28
CA ALA A 162 8.10 -21.00 10.20
C ALA A 162 8.93 -22.21 9.73
N SER A 163 8.91 -22.52 8.43
CA SER A 163 9.71 -23.62 7.87
C SER A 163 11.20 -23.30 7.90
N MET A 164 11.60 -22.06 7.57
CA MET A 164 12.98 -21.59 7.72
C MET A 164 13.46 -21.62 9.18
N ARG A 165 12.64 -21.16 10.14
CA ARG A 165 12.95 -21.28 11.59
C ARG A 165 13.16 -22.73 12.01
N LYS A 166 12.37 -23.67 11.51
CA LYS A 166 12.58 -25.10 11.75
C LYS A 166 13.90 -25.59 11.17
N GLN A 167 14.20 -25.26 9.91
CA GLN A 167 15.47 -25.64 9.26
C GLN A 167 16.69 -25.10 10.02
N PHE A 168 16.65 -23.85 10.49
CA PHE A 168 17.71 -23.31 11.35
C PHE A 168 17.82 -24.04 12.70
N ALA A 169 16.71 -24.35 13.36
CA ALA A 169 16.73 -25.12 14.61
C ALA A 169 17.30 -26.55 14.42
N ASP A 170 16.88 -27.23 13.34
CA ASP A 170 17.39 -28.56 12.97
C ASP A 170 18.90 -28.50 12.61
N ALA A 171 19.37 -27.43 11.98
CA ALA A 171 20.79 -27.21 11.67
C ALA A 171 21.63 -26.91 12.92
N THR A 172 21.18 -26.00 13.78
CA THR A 172 21.83 -25.71 15.08
C THR A 172 21.92 -26.95 15.96
N ARG A 173 20.85 -27.77 15.97
CA ARG A 173 20.86 -29.07 16.67
C ARG A 173 21.96 -29.99 16.14
N ARG A 174 22.07 -30.17 14.81
CA ARG A 174 23.11 -31.02 14.19
C ARG A 174 24.53 -30.54 14.52
N ILE A 175 24.76 -29.22 14.51
CA ILE A 175 26.04 -28.64 14.90
C ILE A 175 26.35 -28.96 16.36
N SER A 176 25.40 -28.77 17.28
CA SER A 176 25.59 -29.09 18.70
C SER A 176 25.78 -30.60 18.96
N GLU A 177 25.10 -31.47 18.22
CA GLU A 177 25.32 -32.92 18.25
C GLU A 177 26.74 -33.27 17.75
N GLN A 178 27.23 -32.63 16.69
CA GLN A 178 28.58 -32.81 16.16
C GLN A 178 29.66 -32.27 17.11
N GLU A 179 29.46 -31.10 17.71
CA GLU A 179 30.34 -30.53 18.75
C GLU A 179 30.45 -31.46 19.96
N GLY A 180 29.31 -32.04 20.39
CA GLY A 180 29.28 -33.04 21.47
C GLY A 180 30.07 -34.30 21.14
N LEU A 181 29.92 -34.83 19.92
CA LEU A 181 30.67 -36.01 19.46
C LEU A 181 32.17 -35.74 19.33
N VAL A 182 32.58 -34.60 18.77
CA VAL A 182 34.00 -34.22 18.64
C VAL A 182 34.62 -33.96 20.02
N SER A 183 33.90 -33.28 20.92
CA SER A 183 34.34 -33.06 22.30
C SER A 183 34.53 -34.38 23.06
N ALA A 184 33.60 -35.33 22.92
CA ALA A 184 33.72 -36.65 23.51
C ALA A 184 34.90 -37.46 22.94
N ALA A 185 35.11 -37.43 21.62
CA ALA A 185 36.25 -38.10 20.97
C ALA A 185 37.59 -37.53 21.45
N ASN A 186 37.74 -36.20 21.43
CA ASN A 186 38.94 -35.51 21.91
C ASN A 186 39.19 -35.79 23.40
N GLN A 187 38.14 -35.85 24.23
CA GLN A 187 38.26 -36.17 25.65
C GLN A 187 38.74 -37.62 25.88
N ILE A 188 38.32 -38.57 25.04
CA ILE A 188 38.82 -39.95 25.07
C ILE A 188 40.29 -40.00 24.66
N GLU A 189 40.67 -39.36 23.54
CA GLU A 189 42.07 -39.29 23.06
C GLU A 189 43.00 -38.64 24.09
N ILE A 190 42.59 -37.52 24.70
CA ILE A 190 43.31 -36.87 25.80
C ILE A 190 43.45 -37.81 27.01
N SER A 191 42.50 -38.71 27.26
CA SER A 191 42.57 -39.68 28.36
C SER A 191 43.54 -40.83 28.06
N SER A 192 43.54 -41.38 26.84
CA SER A 192 44.46 -42.46 26.44
C SER A 192 45.90 -41.95 26.36
N LEU A 193 46.14 -40.77 25.77
CA LEU A 193 47.46 -40.13 25.74
C LEU A 193 48.01 -39.85 27.14
N LYS A 194 47.16 -39.47 28.10
CA LYS A 194 47.54 -39.33 29.52
C LYS A 194 47.89 -40.68 30.16
N GLU A 195 47.17 -41.74 29.85
CA GLU A 195 47.45 -43.09 30.37
C GLU A 195 48.77 -43.64 29.79
N GLU A 196 49.03 -43.46 28.50
CA GLU A 196 50.29 -43.83 27.84
C GLU A 196 51.48 -43.01 28.35
N HIS A 197 51.30 -41.69 28.53
CA HIS A 197 52.31 -40.86 29.16
C HIS A 197 52.60 -41.31 30.61
N GLN A 198 51.55 -41.65 31.38
CA GLN A 198 51.72 -42.16 32.74
C GLN A 198 52.48 -43.50 32.76
N LYS A 199 52.19 -44.42 31.82
CA LYS A 199 52.91 -45.69 31.66
C LYS A 199 54.39 -45.48 31.32
N THR A 200 54.69 -44.63 30.34
CA THR A 200 56.09 -44.32 29.96
C THR A 200 56.86 -43.63 31.09
N VAL A 201 56.21 -42.74 31.86
CA VAL A 201 56.80 -42.11 33.06
C VAL A 201 57.05 -43.12 34.19
N VAL A 202 56.25 -44.19 34.32
CA VAL A 202 56.53 -45.28 35.28
C VAL A 202 57.74 -46.10 34.81
N LEU A 203 57.77 -46.55 33.55
CA LEU A 203 58.90 -47.32 33.00
C LEU A 203 60.23 -46.55 33.12
N LEU A 204 60.25 -45.27 32.73
CA LEU A 204 61.44 -44.43 32.86
C LEU A 204 61.91 -44.24 34.33
N LYS A 205 60.99 -44.28 35.30
CA LYS A 205 61.36 -44.27 36.73
C LYS A 205 61.93 -45.61 37.19
N GLU A 206 61.42 -46.72 36.69
CA GLU A 206 61.94 -48.07 36.97
C GLU A 206 63.35 -48.26 36.37
N ASP A 207 63.57 -47.77 35.14
CA ASP A 207 64.86 -47.74 34.46
C ASP A 207 65.87 -46.84 35.18
N VAL A 208 65.49 -45.62 35.56
CA VAL A 208 66.35 -44.72 36.36
C VAL A 208 66.70 -45.40 37.69
N ALA A 209 65.72 -45.98 38.40
CA ALA A 209 65.98 -46.71 39.63
C ALA A 209 66.83 -47.98 39.39
N HIS A 210 66.85 -48.56 38.19
CA HIS A 210 67.77 -49.65 37.82
C HIS A 210 69.20 -49.14 37.68
N LEU A 211 69.39 -48.11 36.86
CA LEU A 211 70.69 -47.48 36.63
C LEU A 211 71.29 -46.90 37.91
N GLU A 212 70.48 -46.34 38.81
CA GLU A 212 70.93 -45.91 40.15
C GLU A 212 71.42 -47.09 41.00
N ARG A 213 70.72 -48.23 40.98
CA ARG A 213 71.15 -49.47 41.68
C ARG A 213 72.43 -50.04 41.08
N GLU A 214 72.60 -50.01 39.77
CA GLU A 214 73.82 -50.46 39.10
C GLU A 214 75.01 -49.54 39.33
N LEU A 215 74.81 -48.22 39.26
CA LEU A 215 75.82 -47.22 39.58
C LEU A 215 76.25 -47.33 41.05
N LEU A 216 75.31 -47.57 41.97
CA LEU A 216 75.62 -47.82 43.37
C LEU A 216 76.49 -49.09 43.56
N LYS A 217 76.16 -50.20 42.89
CA LYS A 217 76.99 -51.43 42.88
C LYS A 217 78.38 -51.17 42.31
N ALA A 218 78.47 -50.59 41.11
CA ALA A 218 79.75 -50.25 40.48
C ALA A 218 80.60 -49.32 41.39
N ARG A 219 79.96 -48.45 42.18
CA ARG A 219 80.63 -47.59 43.16
C ARG A 219 81.06 -48.32 44.44
N THR A 220 80.35 -49.37 44.89
CA THR A 220 80.85 -50.24 45.96
C THR A 220 81.98 -51.14 45.47
N ASP A 221 81.90 -51.65 44.25
CA ASP A 221 82.90 -52.54 43.66
C ASP A 221 84.20 -51.77 43.36
N ALA A 222 84.10 -50.52 42.88
CA ALA A 222 85.23 -49.61 42.74
C ALA A 222 85.87 -49.24 44.09
N LYS A 223 85.09 -49.12 45.17
CA LYS A 223 85.64 -48.95 46.54
C LYS A 223 86.39 -50.20 47.00
N HIS A 224 85.80 -51.39 46.86
CA HIS A 224 86.44 -52.66 47.23
C HIS A 224 87.68 -53.01 46.38
N ARG A 225 87.84 -52.39 45.21
CA ARG A 225 89.09 -52.45 44.41
C ARG A 225 90.14 -51.40 44.77
N THR A 226 89.90 -50.50 45.73
CA THR A 226 90.79 -49.35 45.99
C THR A 226 91.06 -49.12 47.49
N GLU A 227 91.53 -50.14 48.19
CA GLU A 227 92.19 -50.00 49.50
C GLU A 227 93.72 -50.12 49.40
N GLU A 228 94.34 -49.29 48.54
CA GLU A 228 95.73 -48.87 48.72
C GLU A 228 95.95 -47.43 48.20
N LYS A 229 96.85 -46.69 48.86
CA LYS A 229 97.08 -45.23 48.78
C LYS A 229 98.46 -44.94 49.43
N PRO A 230 99.16 -43.80 49.24
CA PRO A 230 98.69 -42.53 48.63
C PRO A 230 99.72 -41.71 47.80
N GLU A 231 99.31 -40.48 47.40
CA GLU A 231 100.15 -39.28 47.16
C GLU A 231 101.12 -39.28 45.93
N THR A 232 101.62 -38.16 45.35
CA THR A 232 101.56 -36.71 45.70
C THR A 232 101.59 -35.78 44.46
N SER A 233 101.02 -34.58 44.59
CA SER A 233 101.31 -33.25 43.95
C SER A 233 102.14 -33.07 42.63
N THR A 234 101.52 -32.38 41.65
CA THR A 234 101.93 -31.16 40.85
C THR A 234 103.42 -30.75 40.69
N PRO A 235 103.90 -30.08 39.58
CA PRO A 235 103.17 -29.03 38.82
C PRO A 235 103.47 -28.75 37.30
N ARG A 236 102.47 -28.18 36.61
CA ARG A 236 102.50 -27.02 35.64
C ARG A 236 103.66 -26.82 34.62
N LYS A 237 103.33 -26.86 33.30
CA LYS A 237 103.55 -25.75 32.30
C LYS A 237 102.95 -26.06 30.90
N LEU A 238 102.73 -25.01 30.09
CA LEU A 238 102.19 -25.00 28.70
C LEU A 238 103.33 -24.69 27.69
N PRO A 239 103.19 -24.92 26.36
CA PRO A 239 102.65 -23.85 25.48
C PRO A 239 101.90 -24.25 24.16
N ILE A 240 100.84 -23.47 23.85
CA ILE A 240 100.49 -22.85 22.54
C ILE A 240 100.22 -23.72 21.26
N SER A 241 98.94 -23.76 20.86
CA SER A 241 98.30 -23.42 19.54
C SER A 241 98.91 -23.89 18.18
N PRO A 242 98.09 -24.17 17.14
CA PRO A 242 97.28 -23.15 16.43
C PRO A 242 95.73 -23.31 16.50
N LEU A 243 95.04 -22.27 16.01
CA LEU A 243 93.59 -22.14 15.72
C LEU A 243 93.28 -22.59 14.25
N PRO A 244 92.03 -22.57 13.68
CA PRO A 244 90.94 -21.61 13.95
C PRO A 244 89.45 -22.06 13.83
N HIS A 245 88.55 -21.07 14.02
CA HIS A 245 87.13 -20.95 13.62
C HIS A 245 86.03 -21.67 14.45
N ASN A 246 84.85 -21.06 14.70
CA ASN A 246 84.52 -19.64 14.96
C ASN A 246 83.14 -19.55 15.67
N TYR A 247 82.82 -18.45 16.37
CA TYR A 247 81.50 -18.20 17.00
C TYR A 247 80.70 -17.08 16.32
N HIS A 248 79.44 -17.37 15.95
CA HIS A 248 78.33 -16.46 15.60
C HIS A 248 77.05 -17.18 16.09
N ARG A 249 75.99 -16.57 16.68
CA ARG A 249 75.50 -15.18 16.82
C ARG A 249 75.03 -14.54 15.50
N PRO A 250 73.71 -14.52 15.24
CA PRO A 250 72.80 -13.40 15.59
C PRO A 250 72.34 -13.36 17.07
N ALA A 251 71.86 -12.26 17.69
CA ALA A 251 71.88 -10.82 17.40
C ALA A 251 71.27 -10.31 16.07
N LEU A 252 70.15 -9.59 16.01
CA LEU A 252 69.32 -8.84 17.00
C LEU A 252 67.81 -9.08 16.66
N GLU A 253 66.74 -8.55 17.29
CA GLU A 253 66.56 -7.51 18.32
C GLU A 253 65.29 -7.69 19.21
N SER A 254 65.23 -6.89 20.27
CA SER A 254 64.11 -6.34 21.08
C SER A 254 62.61 -6.74 20.95
N HIS A 255 62.07 -7.16 22.10
CA HIS A 255 60.87 -6.61 22.81
C HIS A 255 59.41 -6.91 22.33
N PRO A 256 58.39 -6.72 23.21
CA PRO A 256 57.08 -7.41 23.13
C PRO A 256 55.90 -6.47 22.82
N SER A 257 54.67 -6.99 23.01
CA SER A 257 53.35 -6.32 22.80
C SER A 257 52.96 -6.14 21.33
N ALA A 258 51.68 -6.13 20.93
CA ALA A 258 50.44 -6.45 21.65
C ALA A 258 49.33 -6.83 20.63
N VAL A 259 48.08 -6.94 21.10
CA VAL A 259 46.86 -7.14 20.31
C VAL A 259 46.68 -6.14 19.15
N SER A 260 46.46 -6.67 17.93
CA SER A 260 45.64 -6.06 16.86
C SER A 260 45.37 -7.14 15.78
N SER A 261 44.20 -7.35 15.18
CA SER A 261 42.95 -6.58 15.03
C SER A 261 42.91 -5.52 13.93
N VAL A 262 43.24 -5.93 12.70
CA VAL A 262 42.90 -5.28 11.41
C VAL A 262 42.61 -6.45 10.46
N ASP A 263 41.44 -6.70 9.85
CA ASP A 263 40.31 -5.89 9.35
C ASP A 263 40.68 -4.86 8.27
N TYR A 264 40.72 -5.32 7.01
CA TYR A 264 40.88 -4.50 5.82
C TYR A 264 39.59 -4.36 5.01
N ARG A 265 38.50 -3.95 5.68
CA ARG A 265 37.29 -3.41 5.02
C ARG A 265 37.49 -1.99 4.45
N SER A 266 38.49 -1.79 3.60
CA SER A 266 38.68 -0.53 2.85
C SER A 266 39.62 -0.64 1.64
N VAL A 267 39.15 -1.25 0.56
CA VAL A 267 39.54 -0.81 -0.80
C VAL A 267 38.28 -0.28 -1.47
N THR A 268 38.20 1.03 -1.60
CA THR A 268 37.20 1.71 -2.44
C THR A 268 37.50 1.48 -3.91
N ARG A 269 36.46 1.55 -4.74
CA ARG A 269 36.53 1.41 -6.22
C ARG A 269 37.60 2.31 -6.84
N GLU A 270 38.15 1.83 -7.95
CA GLU A 270 38.14 2.59 -9.20
C GLU A 270 37.74 1.66 -10.35
N ASP A 271 37.40 2.21 -11.51
CA ASP A 271 36.90 1.48 -12.68
C ASP A 271 38.03 0.92 -13.56
N GLY A 272 37.66 -0.03 -14.42
CA GLY A 272 38.16 -0.03 -15.79
C GLY A 272 39.10 -1.16 -16.20
N GLU A 273 38.97 -1.46 -17.50
CA GLU A 273 39.93 -2.12 -18.41
C GLU A 273 40.35 -3.56 -18.05
N GLY A 274 40.13 -4.47 -19.00
CA GLY A 274 40.58 -5.85 -18.93
C GLY A 274 41.79 -6.07 -19.84
N GLU A 275 42.59 -7.08 -19.52
CA GLU A 275 43.60 -7.61 -20.44
C GLU A 275 43.48 -9.13 -20.51
N GLU A 276 43.67 -9.68 -21.71
CA GLU A 276 43.31 -11.05 -22.05
C GLU A 276 44.55 -11.91 -22.31
N ASN A 277 44.90 -12.79 -21.37
CA ASN A 277 45.97 -13.77 -21.57
C ASN A 277 45.91 -14.97 -20.60
N PRO A 278 45.83 -16.19 -21.13
CA PRO A 278 46.42 -17.38 -20.53
C PRO A 278 47.50 -17.98 -21.47
N ASP A 279 48.72 -18.19 -20.96
CA ASP A 279 49.86 -18.72 -21.73
C ASP A 279 49.60 -20.11 -22.34
N LEU A 280 49.24 -20.17 -23.62
CA LEU A 280 49.14 -21.41 -24.40
C LEU A 280 50.51 -21.92 -24.88
N SER A 281 51.43 -22.11 -23.94
CA SER A 281 52.72 -22.77 -24.23
C SER A 281 52.54 -24.30 -24.36
N SER A 282 53.23 -24.91 -25.34
CA SER A 282 53.27 -26.36 -25.60
C SER A 282 52.01 -27.02 -26.23
N VAL A 283 51.49 -26.47 -27.33
CA VAL A 283 50.78 -27.30 -28.33
C VAL A 283 51.82 -28.05 -29.19
N VAL A 284 51.86 -29.38 -29.09
CA VAL A 284 52.76 -30.23 -29.90
C VAL A 284 52.17 -30.41 -31.31
N SER A 285 52.99 -30.30 -32.35
CA SER A 285 52.53 -30.46 -33.74
C SER A 285 52.04 -31.89 -34.02
N PHE A 286 50.93 -32.00 -34.74
CA PHE A 286 50.36 -33.28 -35.17
C PHE A 286 51.35 -34.15 -35.96
N GLU A 287 52.20 -33.54 -36.77
CA GLU A 287 53.25 -34.21 -37.54
C GLU A 287 54.31 -34.88 -36.65
N GLN A 288 54.55 -34.33 -35.46
CA GLN A 288 55.53 -34.80 -34.49
C GLN A 288 55.02 -36.03 -33.70
N ILE A 289 53.70 -36.10 -33.49
CA ILE A 289 53.01 -37.25 -32.87
C ILE A 289 53.09 -38.49 -33.78
N LEU A 290 52.89 -38.30 -35.10
CA LEU A 290 52.96 -39.38 -36.09
C LEU A 290 54.34 -40.02 -36.21
N GLN A 291 55.40 -39.30 -35.86
CA GLN A 291 56.79 -39.79 -35.97
C GLN A 291 57.27 -40.60 -34.74
N SER A 292 56.52 -40.61 -33.62
CA SER A 292 56.96 -41.28 -32.38
C SER A 292 55.83 -41.92 -31.55
N PRO A 293 55.28 -43.08 -31.99
CA PRO A 293 54.09 -43.70 -31.37
C PRO A 293 54.28 -44.23 -29.94
N THR A 294 55.50 -44.19 -29.38
CA THR A 294 55.81 -44.73 -28.05
C THR A 294 55.51 -43.78 -26.88
N GLN A 295 55.27 -42.47 -27.13
CA GLN A 295 54.99 -41.49 -26.05
C GLN A 295 53.49 -41.36 -25.68
N ILE A 296 52.59 -42.05 -26.38
CA ILE A 296 51.12 -41.84 -26.28
C ILE A 296 50.53 -42.09 -24.87
N LYS A 297 51.22 -42.85 -24.00
CA LYS A 297 50.73 -43.21 -22.65
C LYS A 297 50.58 -42.04 -21.67
N SER A 298 51.25 -40.91 -21.87
CA SER A 298 51.05 -39.71 -21.03
C SER A 298 49.85 -38.87 -21.47
N VAL A 299 49.50 -38.93 -22.76
CA VAL A 299 48.44 -38.09 -23.35
C VAL A 299 47.05 -38.51 -22.86
N THR A 300 46.80 -39.81 -22.63
CA THR A 300 45.48 -40.29 -22.15
C THR A 300 45.14 -39.70 -20.77
N VAL A 301 46.10 -39.68 -19.84
CA VAL A 301 45.91 -39.14 -18.49
C VAL A 301 45.67 -37.62 -18.51
N LEU A 302 46.33 -36.92 -19.44
CA LEU A 302 46.09 -35.48 -19.66
C LEU A 302 44.75 -35.23 -20.36
N SER A 303 44.32 -36.10 -21.28
CA SER A 303 43.04 -35.96 -21.98
C SER A 303 41.86 -36.08 -21.01
N ASP A 304 41.87 -37.06 -20.11
CA ASP A 304 40.80 -37.22 -19.12
C ASP A 304 40.79 -36.06 -18.12
N THR A 305 41.95 -35.61 -17.64
CA THR A 305 42.03 -34.49 -16.67
C THR A 305 41.70 -33.13 -17.30
N VAL A 306 42.07 -32.87 -18.56
CA VAL A 306 41.68 -31.66 -19.30
C VAL A 306 40.19 -31.70 -19.68
N SER A 307 39.65 -32.86 -20.06
CA SER A 307 38.22 -33.01 -20.33
C SER A 307 37.37 -32.76 -19.07
N LEU A 308 37.77 -33.34 -17.92
CA LEU A 308 37.13 -33.07 -16.63
C LEU A 308 37.28 -31.60 -16.21
N SER A 309 38.43 -30.97 -16.45
CA SER A 309 38.62 -29.53 -16.19
C SER A 309 37.68 -28.68 -17.04
N SER A 310 37.55 -28.98 -18.34
CA SER A 310 36.64 -28.32 -19.27
C SER A 310 35.17 -28.49 -18.87
N GLU A 311 34.75 -29.70 -18.48
CA GLU A 311 33.38 -29.97 -18.03
C GLU A 311 33.05 -29.30 -16.68
N VAL A 312 34.05 -29.16 -15.78
CA VAL A 312 33.92 -28.36 -14.55
C VAL A 312 33.83 -26.86 -14.87
N GLN A 313 34.60 -26.35 -15.83
CA GLN A 313 34.51 -24.96 -16.28
C GLN A 313 33.17 -24.65 -16.95
N LEU A 314 32.65 -25.55 -17.80
CA LEU A 314 31.31 -25.42 -18.39
C LEU A 314 30.22 -25.38 -17.31
N LYS A 315 30.22 -26.30 -16.34
CA LYS A 315 29.25 -26.28 -15.23
C LYS A 315 29.39 -25.04 -14.34
N GLN A 316 30.60 -24.49 -14.20
CA GLN A 316 30.80 -23.22 -13.51
C GLN A 316 30.26 -22.02 -14.32
N LEU A 317 30.38 -22.04 -15.66
CA LEU A 317 29.80 -21.04 -16.55
C LEU A 317 28.27 -21.13 -16.57
N GLU A 318 27.69 -22.33 -16.66
CA GLU A 318 26.25 -22.58 -16.55
C GLU A 318 25.71 -22.07 -15.20
N SER A 319 26.38 -22.38 -14.09
CA SER A 319 26.01 -21.89 -12.76
C SER A 319 26.08 -20.36 -12.65
N ARG A 320 27.10 -19.72 -13.24
CA ARG A 320 27.21 -18.25 -13.31
C ARG A 320 26.13 -17.64 -14.20
N PHE A 321 25.82 -18.25 -15.34
CA PHE A 321 24.78 -17.81 -16.26
C PHE A 321 23.38 -17.92 -15.60
N GLU A 322 23.09 -19.01 -14.90
CA GLU A 322 21.87 -19.13 -14.08
C GLU A 322 21.80 -18.05 -13.00
N ALA A 323 22.90 -17.76 -12.31
CA ALA A 323 22.93 -16.73 -11.28
C ALA A 323 22.70 -15.32 -11.86
N GLN A 324 23.34 -14.99 -12.99
CA GLN A 324 23.14 -13.72 -13.70
C GLN A 324 21.73 -13.62 -14.30
N SER A 325 21.17 -14.70 -14.83
CA SER A 325 19.80 -14.76 -15.35
C SER A 325 18.77 -14.47 -14.24
N LYS A 326 18.92 -15.11 -13.07
CA LYS A 326 18.08 -14.85 -11.89
C LYS A 326 18.24 -13.43 -11.34
N GLN A 327 19.45 -12.84 -11.43
CA GLN A 327 19.66 -11.42 -11.11
C GLN A 327 18.96 -10.50 -12.12
N LEU A 328 18.99 -10.82 -13.42
CA LEU A 328 18.31 -10.06 -14.47
C LEU A 328 16.78 -10.12 -14.32
N GLU A 329 16.24 -11.30 -14.01
CA GLU A 329 14.82 -11.51 -13.70
C GLU A 329 14.39 -10.67 -12.49
N HIS A 330 15.12 -10.74 -11.38
CA HIS A 330 14.83 -9.94 -10.19
C HIS A 330 14.95 -8.42 -10.44
N LEU A 331 15.95 -7.96 -11.19
CA LEU A 331 16.09 -6.54 -11.57
C LEU A 331 14.95 -6.10 -12.49
N SER A 332 14.45 -6.97 -13.37
CA SER A 332 13.28 -6.72 -14.23
C SER A 332 11.99 -6.61 -13.40
N GLU A 333 11.78 -7.50 -12.42
CA GLU A 333 10.66 -7.40 -11.48
C GLU A 333 10.70 -6.10 -10.68
N VAL A 334 11.87 -5.74 -10.12
CA VAL A 334 12.06 -4.51 -9.34
C VAL A 334 11.91 -3.26 -10.21
N ALA A 335 12.37 -3.28 -11.47
CA ALA A 335 12.14 -2.18 -12.41
C ALA A 335 10.64 -2.00 -12.71
N ARG A 336 9.92 -3.10 -12.94
CA ARG A 336 8.46 -3.10 -13.19
C ARG A 336 7.66 -2.68 -11.96
N GLU A 337 8.08 -3.06 -10.75
CA GLU A 337 7.47 -2.56 -9.52
C GLU A 337 7.71 -1.05 -9.35
N ASN A 338 8.92 -0.56 -9.61
CA ASN A 338 9.24 0.88 -9.57
C ASN A 338 8.48 1.69 -10.63
N GLU A 339 8.27 1.16 -11.83
CA GLU A 339 7.38 1.76 -12.83
C GLU A 339 5.93 1.83 -12.31
N ALA A 340 5.43 0.72 -11.75
CA ALA A 340 4.07 0.64 -11.22
C ALA A 340 3.85 1.47 -9.94
N THR A 341 4.87 1.74 -9.11
CA THR A 341 4.79 2.72 -8.00
C THR A 341 4.87 4.14 -8.52
N THR A 342 5.75 4.43 -9.48
CA THR A 342 5.89 5.75 -10.11
C THR A 342 4.58 6.18 -10.79
N ALA A 343 3.93 5.31 -11.55
CA ALA A 343 2.63 5.58 -12.17
C ALA A 343 1.55 5.92 -11.12
N ARG A 344 1.47 5.15 -10.03
CA ARG A 344 0.55 5.42 -8.90
C ARG A 344 0.84 6.76 -8.21
N LEU A 345 2.12 7.14 -8.04
CA LEU A 345 2.51 8.43 -7.49
C LEU A 345 2.17 9.60 -8.43
N MET A 346 2.33 9.42 -9.74
CA MET A 346 1.91 10.42 -10.74
C MET A 346 0.40 10.65 -10.72
N ASP A 347 -0.41 9.58 -10.65
CA ASP A 347 -1.87 9.72 -10.54
C ASP A 347 -2.31 10.35 -9.22
N GLN A 348 -1.71 9.98 -8.09
CA GLN A 348 -1.95 10.66 -6.82
C GLN A 348 -1.59 12.15 -6.90
N ASN A 349 -0.46 12.50 -7.52
CA ASN A 349 -0.05 13.89 -7.71
C ASN A 349 -1.01 14.67 -8.61
N ARG A 350 -1.57 14.02 -9.65
CA ARG A 350 -2.60 14.58 -10.54
C ARG A 350 -3.91 14.85 -9.79
N VAL A 351 -4.39 13.88 -9.00
CA VAL A 351 -5.62 14.03 -8.19
C VAL A 351 -5.44 15.11 -7.12
N LEU A 352 -4.32 15.13 -6.40
CA LEU A 352 -4.03 16.15 -5.39
C LEU A 352 -3.97 17.57 -5.99
N LYS A 353 -3.36 17.74 -7.17
CA LYS A 353 -3.33 19.03 -7.88
C LYS A 353 -4.73 19.52 -8.27
N GLU A 354 -5.61 18.61 -8.68
CA GLU A 354 -6.98 18.99 -9.06
C GLU A 354 -7.86 19.29 -7.83
N GLU A 355 -7.68 18.55 -6.73
CA GLU A 355 -8.38 18.86 -5.46
C GLU A 355 -7.89 20.19 -4.87
N ILE A 356 -6.60 20.52 -4.97
CA ILE A 356 -6.08 21.85 -4.58
C ILE A 356 -6.78 22.95 -5.38
N ARG A 357 -6.82 22.87 -6.72
CA ARG A 357 -7.53 23.84 -7.59
C ARG A 357 -9.01 23.96 -7.24
N ARG A 358 -9.66 22.84 -6.93
CA ARG A 358 -11.07 22.78 -6.53
C ARG A 358 -11.29 23.47 -5.18
N LEU A 359 -10.39 23.28 -4.22
CA LEU A 359 -10.42 23.92 -2.90
C LEU A 359 -10.13 25.42 -3.00
N GLU A 360 -9.12 25.83 -3.76
CA GLU A 360 -8.79 27.25 -4.06
C GLU A 360 -10.01 27.96 -4.63
N LYS A 361 -10.62 27.41 -5.70
CA LYS A 361 -11.83 27.96 -6.32
C LYS A 361 -13.05 27.95 -5.40
N ASN A 362 -13.10 27.06 -4.40
CA ASN A 362 -14.15 27.05 -3.39
C ASN A 362 -13.90 28.10 -2.31
N GLN A 363 -12.64 28.34 -1.94
CA GLN A 363 -12.23 29.42 -1.04
C GLN A 363 -12.49 30.79 -1.67
N GLU A 364 -12.17 30.99 -2.95
CA GLU A 364 -12.55 32.20 -3.72
C GLU A 364 -14.07 32.44 -3.68
N ARG A 365 -14.88 31.39 -3.86
CA ARG A 365 -16.34 31.46 -3.75
C ARG A 365 -16.79 31.83 -2.33
N GLN A 366 -16.22 31.24 -1.29
CA GLN A 366 -16.53 31.58 0.10
C GLN A 366 -16.15 33.03 0.42
N THR A 367 -14.99 33.51 -0.03
CA THR A 367 -14.58 34.92 0.09
C THR A 367 -15.54 35.84 -0.67
N SER A 368 -15.97 35.46 -1.88
CA SER A 368 -16.96 36.22 -2.65
C SER A 368 -18.33 36.27 -1.93
N VAL A 369 -18.79 35.17 -1.35
CA VAL A 369 -20.04 35.13 -0.55
C VAL A 369 -19.93 35.99 0.71
N ALA A 370 -18.81 35.95 1.42
CA ALA A 370 -18.57 36.82 2.58
C ALA A 370 -18.51 38.31 2.18
N ASN A 371 -17.91 38.63 1.04
CA ASN A 371 -17.89 39.98 0.47
C ASN A 371 -19.29 40.44 0.06
N LEU A 372 -20.13 39.56 -0.51
CA LEU A 372 -21.53 39.85 -0.83
C LEU A 372 -22.39 40.05 0.43
N GLU A 373 -22.12 39.32 1.52
CA GLU A 373 -22.79 39.55 2.81
C GLU A 373 -22.36 40.88 3.45
N TYR A 374 -21.07 41.22 3.39
CA TYR A 374 -20.60 42.54 3.81
C TYR A 374 -21.25 43.66 2.97
N LEU A 375 -21.29 43.51 1.65
CA LEU A 375 -21.95 44.46 0.73
C LEU A 375 -23.45 44.60 1.03
N LYS A 376 -24.17 43.49 1.27
CA LYS A 376 -25.57 43.49 1.74
C LYS A 376 -25.72 44.38 2.98
N ASN A 377 -24.86 44.21 3.97
CA ASN A 377 -24.91 45.00 5.21
C ASN A 377 -24.60 46.49 4.97
N VAL A 378 -23.66 46.81 4.07
CA VAL A 378 -23.32 48.20 3.67
C VAL A 378 -24.49 48.85 2.91
N VAL A 379 -25.10 48.14 1.96
CA VAL A 379 -26.29 48.62 1.21
C VAL A 379 -27.48 48.84 2.13
N CYS A 380 -27.76 47.91 3.06
CA CYS A 380 -28.83 48.08 4.05
C CYS A 380 -28.58 49.31 4.95
N LYS A 381 -27.33 49.59 5.36
CA LYS A 381 -26.99 50.83 6.09
C LYS A 381 -27.19 52.06 5.22
N PHE A 382 -26.64 52.10 4.00
CA PHE A 382 -26.77 53.25 3.10
C PHE A 382 -28.22 53.60 2.76
N ALA A 383 -29.08 52.58 2.61
CA ALA A 383 -30.51 52.76 2.35
C ALA A 383 -31.32 53.25 3.57
N THR A 384 -30.86 52.98 4.80
CA THR A 384 -31.57 53.34 6.05
C THR A 384 -31.01 54.58 6.74
N LEU A 385 -29.77 54.98 6.46
CA LEU A 385 -29.17 56.20 6.98
C LEU A 385 -29.78 57.46 6.31
N PRO A 386 -30.01 58.55 7.09
CA PRO A 386 -30.33 59.87 6.53
C PRO A 386 -29.14 60.44 5.74
N PRO A 387 -29.32 61.53 4.96
CA PRO A 387 -28.20 62.26 4.38
C PRO A 387 -27.31 62.86 5.49
N CYS A 388 -26.10 62.33 5.63
CA CYS A 388 -25.10 62.72 6.62
C CYS A 388 -23.72 62.16 6.25
N ASP A 389 -22.67 62.62 6.94
CA ASP A 389 -21.27 62.24 6.68
C ASP A 389 -21.03 60.72 6.75
N GLU A 390 -21.73 59.98 7.63
CA GLU A 390 -21.62 58.51 7.70
C GLU A 390 -22.13 57.84 6.42
N LYS A 391 -23.15 58.42 5.76
CA LYS A 391 -23.68 57.93 4.48
C LYS A 391 -22.69 58.18 3.34
N GLN A 392 -22.02 59.34 3.33
CA GLN A 392 -20.92 59.62 2.39
C GLN A 392 -19.73 58.68 2.61
N HIS A 393 -19.40 58.35 3.88
CA HIS A 393 -18.31 57.44 4.22
C HIS A 393 -18.51 56.00 3.70
N LEU A 394 -19.74 55.59 3.39
CA LEU A 394 -20.02 54.30 2.75
C LEU A 394 -19.82 54.32 1.22
N LEU A 395 -19.76 55.49 0.57
CA LEU A 395 -19.62 55.59 -0.89
C LEU A 395 -18.33 54.94 -1.43
N PRO A 396 -17.12 55.12 -0.86
CA PRO A 396 -15.92 54.44 -1.33
C PRO A 396 -16.00 52.91 -1.20
N VAL A 397 -16.77 52.41 -0.23
CA VAL A 397 -16.99 50.96 -0.03
C VAL A 397 -17.95 50.42 -1.08
N LEU A 398 -19.04 51.14 -1.37
CA LEU A 398 -19.95 50.78 -2.46
C LEU A 398 -19.24 50.84 -3.82
N ASP A 399 -18.48 51.91 -4.08
CA ASP A 399 -17.69 52.13 -5.30
C ASP A 399 -16.70 50.99 -5.57
N THR A 400 -15.90 50.62 -4.56
CA THR A 400 -14.93 49.52 -4.69
C THR A 400 -15.56 48.12 -4.80
N MET A 401 -16.69 47.88 -4.14
CA MET A 401 -17.35 46.56 -4.12
C MET A 401 -18.28 46.32 -5.31
N LEU A 402 -18.94 47.36 -5.82
CA LEU A 402 -19.85 47.29 -6.99
C LEU A 402 -19.15 47.67 -8.30
N LYS A 403 -18.01 48.38 -8.25
CA LYS A 403 -17.31 48.97 -9.41
C LYS A 403 -18.20 49.94 -10.18
N LEU A 404 -18.71 50.94 -9.47
CA LEU A 404 -19.63 51.94 -10.00
C LEU A 404 -18.98 52.73 -11.15
N THR A 405 -19.79 53.11 -12.13
CA THR A 405 -19.41 54.15 -13.09
C THR A 405 -19.33 55.52 -12.40
N PRO A 406 -18.58 56.50 -12.93
CA PRO A 406 -18.54 57.85 -12.35
C PRO A 406 -19.93 58.51 -12.28
N GLU A 407 -20.83 58.20 -13.23
CA GLU A 407 -22.20 58.71 -13.26
C GLU A 407 -23.06 58.13 -12.11
N GLU A 408 -22.99 56.81 -11.89
CA GLU A 408 -23.66 56.15 -10.75
C GLU A 408 -23.09 56.62 -9.41
N ARG A 409 -21.77 56.75 -9.31
CA ARG A 409 -21.09 57.27 -8.11
C ARG A 409 -21.55 58.69 -7.79
N GLN A 410 -21.55 59.59 -8.77
CA GLN A 410 -22.00 60.97 -8.59
C GLN A 410 -23.48 61.02 -8.17
N THR A 411 -24.33 60.17 -8.75
CA THR A 411 -25.75 60.05 -8.36
C THR A 411 -25.92 59.65 -6.89
N LEU A 412 -25.14 58.68 -6.41
CA LEU A 412 -25.16 58.29 -4.99
C LEU A 412 -24.55 59.36 -4.07
N GLU A 413 -23.62 60.17 -4.56
CA GLU A 413 -23.03 61.30 -3.83
C GLU A 413 -24.05 62.41 -3.57
N THR A 414 -24.86 62.80 -4.58
CA THR A 414 -26.00 63.72 -4.42
C THR A 414 -27.05 63.18 -3.43
N VAL A 415 -27.30 61.87 -3.44
CA VAL A 415 -28.22 61.18 -2.50
C VAL A 415 -27.66 61.08 -1.07
N ALA A 416 -26.33 61.08 -0.91
CA ALA A 416 -25.67 61.10 0.39
C ALA A 416 -25.56 62.52 0.98
N LEU A 417 -25.41 63.54 0.13
CA LEU A 417 -25.48 64.96 0.48
C LEU A 417 -26.90 65.43 0.82
N GLY A 418 -27.92 64.81 0.23
CA GLY A 418 -29.32 65.15 0.47
C GLY A 418 -29.88 66.25 -0.45
N GLU A 419 -29.15 66.64 -1.49
CA GLU A 419 -29.53 67.74 -2.42
C GLU A 419 -30.87 67.52 -3.17
N ASN A 420 -31.44 66.32 -3.13
CA ASN A 420 -32.76 66.00 -3.68
C ASN A 420 -33.93 66.21 -2.70
N ALA A 421 -33.72 66.83 -1.52
CA ALA A 421 -34.74 66.94 -0.48
C ALA A 421 -35.76 68.08 -0.69
N ASP A 422 -35.43 69.14 -1.44
CA ASP A 422 -36.20 70.39 -1.48
C ASP A 422 -37.11 70.58 -2.73
N GLU A 423 -37.12 69.66 -3.70
CA GLU A 423 -38.08 69.70 -4.82
C GLU A 423 -39.24 68.71 -4.65
N PRO A 424 -40.51 69.17 -4.59
CA PRO A 424 -41.69 68.30 -4.51
C PRO A 424 -42.11 67.78 -5.91
N GLN A 425 -41.16 67.21 -6.67
CA GLN A 425 -41.48 66.53 -7.93
C GLN A 425 -41.99 65.10 -7.67
N ALA A 426 -42.81 64.61 -8.62
CA ALA A 426 -43.63 63.42 -8.43
C ALA A 426 -42.82 62.18 -8.00
N ALA A 427 -43.39 61.41 -7.06
CA ALA A 427 -42.75 60.23 -6.48
C ALA A 427 -42.41 59.15 -7.52
N SER A 428 -41.21 59.21 -8.08
CA SER A 428 -40.62 58.19 -8.98
C SER A 428 -40.20 56.95 -8.17
N GLY A 429 -41.18 56.33 -7.52
CA GLY A 429 -41.00 55.16 -6.71
C GLY A 429 -40.70 53.90 -7.53
N TRP A 430 -40.21 52.87 -6.82
CA TRP A 430 -39.78 51.55 -7.33
C TRP A 430 -40.73 50.86 -8.32
N GLY A 431 -42.01 51.23 -8.37
CA GLY A 431 -42.99 50.73 -9.34
C GLY A 431 -42.61 50.95 -10.81
N SER A 432 -41.81 51.98 -11.14
CA SER A 432 -41.38 52.22 -12.53
C SER A 432 -40.52 51.08 -13.09
N TYR A 433 -39.57 50.58 -12.29
CA TYR A 433 -38.70 49.47 -12.70
C TYR A 433 -39.42 48.11 -12.74
N LEU A 434 -40.44 47.90 -11.89
CA LEU A 434 -41.23 46.67 -11.86
C LEU A 434 -42.06 46.45 -13.14
N GLN A 435 -42.55 47.52 -13.78
CA GLN A 435 -43.30 47.41 -15.04
C GLN A 435 -42.48 46.71 -16.15
N ARG A 436 -41.15 46.88 -16.15
CA ARG A 436 -40.26 46.25 -17.15
C ARG A 436 -40.13 44.73 -16.98
N TRP A 437 -40.55 44.16 -15.85
CA TRP A 437 -40.53 42.71 -15.60
C TRP A 437 -41.87 42.03 -15.95
N SER A 438 -42.94 42.79 -16.20
CA SER A 438 -44.25 42.25 -16.58
C SER A 438 -44.34 41.76 -18.04
N GLY A 439 -43.24 41.79 -18.79
CA GLY A 439 -43.17 41.47 -20.22
C GLY A 439 -42.61 40.08 -20.56
N MET A 440 -42.51 39.17 -19.59
CA MET A 440 -42.12 37.77 -19.81
C MET A 440 -43.24 36.81 -19.38
N GLN A 441 -44.24 36.71 -20.26
CA GLN A 441 -45.10 35.54 -20.49
C GLN A 441 -44.98 35.24 -21.99
#